data_AF-A0A965EMY4-F1
#
_entry.id   AF-A0A965EMY4-F1
#
_cell.length_a   1.000
_cell.length_b   1.000
_cell.length_c   1.000
_cell.angle_alpha   90.00
_cell.angle_beta   90.00
_cell.angle_gamma   90.00
#
_symmetry.space_group_name_H-M   'P 1'
#
loop_
_entity.id
_entity.type
_entity.pdbx_description
1 polymer ?
#
loop_
_entity_poly.entity_id
_entity_poly.type
_entity_poly.pdbx_seq_one_letter_code
_entity_poly.pdbx_strand_id
1 'polypeptide(L)'
;MTGGKVPPKWHRQASCRNKRDGQRPSLLRSKSLFLSLGTTLLQPRHPRAALLLLVGLIVAIGMPSPAVADKPLNVLLIVADDLRTELGCYGVADVRSPHIDRLAKKGMLFHNAYVQYPVCNPSRASFLSGLRPDETGIISNDVPFRSRLPDLVTLPQVFREAGYFTAGIGKIFHLGQDAHGRPVPFQDPRSWEHFFDSQAHAPAAGRTGEGRNLTDGRLKWCRWLAADGGDEDQPDGVNVTEALRVLDNHHDKPFFLALGIHKPHDPFVAPRRYFDLYPEDSVRLADEPADRSPQVRLAIPSHRDFADFTDRERR
;
A
#
# COMPACT_ATOMS: atom_id res chain seq x y z
N MET A 1 11.07 54.88 4.16
CA MET A 1 9.61 55.18 4.11
C MET A 1 9.13 54.62 2.79
N THR A 2 8.22 53.66 2.65
CA THR A 2 7.05 53.19 3.40
C THR A 2 6.88 51.71 3.00
N GLY A 3 6.70 50.78 3.94
CA GLY A 3 5.35 50.32 4.28
C GLY A 3 5.22 48.85 3.92
N GLY A 4 5.40 47.99 4.92
CA GLY A 4 5.39 46.54 4.76
C GLY A 4 4.00 45.95 4.50
N LYS A 5 3.99 44.72 3.98
CA LYS A 5 2.89 43.78 4.13
C LYS A 5 3.48 42.40 4.44
N VAL A 6 3.40 42.05 5.71
CA VAL A 6 3.63 40.70 6.24
C VAL A 6 2.42 39.84 5.84
N PRO A 7 2.59 38.64 5.25
CA PRO A 7 1.46 37.76 4.97
C PRO A 7 0.86 37.18 6.27
N PRO A 8 -0.45 36.93 6.31
CA PRO A 8 -1.17 36.62 7.55
C PRO A 8 -0.75 35.27 8.14
N LYS A 9 -0.51 35.28 9.46
CA LYS A 9 -0.32 34.10 10.30
C LYS A 9 -1.59 33.24 10.27
N TRP A 10 -1.44 31.98 9.85
CA TRP A 10 -2.48 30.96 9.99
C TRP A 10 -2.56 30.49 11.45
N HIS A 11 -3.34 31.21 12.27
CA HIS A 11 -3.86 30.67 13.52
C HIS A 11 -5.31 30.25 13.32
N ARG A 12 -5.56 28.94 13.24
CA ARG A 12 -6.84 28.34 13.67
C ARG A 12 -6.54 27.07 14.46
N GLN A 13 -6.68 27.20 15.77
CA GLN A 13 -6.99 26.09 16.66
C GLN A 13 -8.32 25.48 16.20
N ALA A 14 -8.29 24.25 15.69
CA ALA A 14 -9.48 23.43 15.62
C ALA A 14 -9.61 22.72 16.98
N SER A 15 -10.35 23.32 17.91
CA SER A 15 -10.79 22.61 19.11
C SER A 15 -11.81 21.55 18.66
N CYS A 16 -11.42 20.28 18.70
CA CYS A 16 -12.34 19.17 18.47
C CYS A 16 -13.26 19.05 19.70
N ARG A 17 -14.38 19.78 19.72
CA ARG A 17 -15.46 19.60 20.71
C ARG A 17 -16.24 18.34 20.32
N ASN A 18 -15.95 17.25 21.02
CA ASN A 18 -16.69 16.01 20.93
C ASN A 18 -18.07 16.21 21.59
N LYS A 19 -19.11 16.55 20.81
CA LYS A 19 -20.50 16.44 21.26
C LYS A 19 -20.88 14.95 21.25
N ARG A 20 -20.75 14.29 22.40
CA ARG A 20 -21.45 13.03 22.68
C ARG A 20 -22.86 13.40 23.15
N ASP A 21 -23.81 13.40 22.22
CA ASP A 21 -25.22 13.30 22.60
C ASP A 21 -25.61 11.83 22.76
N GLY A 22 -26.44 11.61 23.77
CA GLY A 22 -26.63 10.31 24.39
C GLY A 22 -27.47 9.34 23.58
N GLN A 23 -27.10 8.07 23.70
CA GLN A 23 -28.05 6.97 23.73
C GLN A 23 -27.42 5.85 24.57
N ARG A 24 -27.93 5.66 25.78
CA ARG A 24 -27.60 4.52 26.64
C ARG A 24 -28.43 3.32 26.16
N PRO A 25 -27.83 2.16 25.84
CA PRO A 25 -28.59 0.93 25.74
C PRO A 25 -28.96 0.43 27.14
N SER A 26 -30.24 0.14 27.31
CA SER A 26 -30.86 -0.46 28.48
C SER A 26 -30.17 -1.76 28.91
N LEU A 27 -29.85 -1.85 30.21
CA LEU A 27 -29.43 -3.06 30.88
C LEU A 27 -30.46 -4.19 30.67
N LEU A 28 -30.07 -5.20 29.91
CA LEU A 28 -30.75 -6.50 29.88
C LEU A 28 -30.66 -7.12 31.28
N ARG A 29 -31.83 -7.30 31.91
CA ARG A 29 -31.98 -8.09 33.13
C ARG A 29 -31.55 -9.53 32.85
N SER A 30 -30.37 -9.90 33.33
CA SER A 30 -29.99 -11.30 33.53
C SER A 30 -30.94 -11.90 34.57
N LYS A 31 -31.72 -12.92 34.17
CA LYS A 31 -32.51 -13.75 35.09
C LYS A 31 -31.52 -14.61 35.87
N SER A 32 -31.34 -14.30 37.15
CA SER A 32 -30.60 -15.14 38.08
C SER A 32 -31.32 -16.48 38.27
N LEU A 33 -30.74 -17.55 37.74
CA LEU A 33 -31.14 -18.92 38.01
C LEU A 33 -30.59 -19.28 39.41
N PHE A 34 -31.44 -19.29 40.43
CA PHE A 34 -31.07 -19.78 41.75
C PHE A 34 -30.98 -21.31 41.71
N LEU A 35 -29.76 -21.85 41.60
CA LEU A 35 -29.49 -23.22 42.01
C LEU A 35 -29.35 -23.23 43.54
N SER A 36 -30.34 -23.80 44.22
CA SER A 36 -30.26 -24.14 45.64
C SER A 36 -29.31 -25.33 45.84
N LEU A 37 -28.02 -25.07 46.05
CA LEU A 37 -27.11 -26.05 46.63
C LEU A 37 -27.34 -26.11 48.14
N GLY A 38 -27.91 -27.22 48.60
CA GLY A 38 -28.02 -27.51 50.03
C GLY A 38 -26.63 -27.58 50.66
N THR A 39 -26.32 -26.62 51.52
CA THR A 39 -25.10 -26.64 52.33
C THR A 39 -25.29 -27.57 53.52
N THR A 40 -24.87 -28.82 53.37
CA THR A 40 -24.53 -29.66 54.53
C THR A 40 -23.24 -29.08 55.12
N LEU A 41 -23.35 -28.34 56.22
CA LEU A 41 -22.21 -27.78 56.95
C LEU A 41 -21.37 -28.92 57.55
N LEU A 42 -20.38 -29.40 56.80
CA LEU A 42 -19.24 -30.08 57.41
C LEU A 42 -18.44 -29.04 58.20
N GLN A 43 -18.49 -29.13 59.52
CA GLN A 43 -17.60 -28.35 60.39
C GLN A 43 -16.14 -28.78 60.13
N PRO A 44 -15.25 -27.86 59.69
CA PRO A 44 -13.85 -28.20 59.52
C PRO A 44 -13.21 -28.40 60.90
N ARG A 45 -12.72 -29.63 61.16
CA ARG A 45 -12.07 -30.01 62.43
C ARG A 45 -10.76 -29.26 62.75
N HIS A 46 -10.27 -28.42 61.83
CA HIS A 46 -9.00 -27.71 61.99
C HIS A 46 -9.10 -26.25 61.49
N PRO A 47 -9.08 -25.24 62.38
CA PRO A 47 -9.26 -23.83 62.02
C PRO A 47 -8.15 -23.28 61.09
N ARG A 48 -6.97 -23.93 61.07
CA ARG A 48 -5.86 -23.59 60.17
C ARG A 48 -6.12 -23.95 58.71
N ALA A 49 -6.88 -25.02 58.45
CA ALA A 49 -7.22 -25.44 57.08
C ALA A 49 -8.24 -24.50 56.43
N ALA A 50 -9.21 -24.01 57.21
CA ALA A 50 -10.20 -23.04 56.73
C ALA A 50 -9.57 -21.67 56.38
N LEU A 51 -8.58 -21.22 57.16
CA LEU A 51 -7.86 -19.97 56.88
C LEU A 51 -6.96 -20.08 55.63
N LEU A 52 -6.29 -21.21 55.42
CA LEU A 52 -5.49 -21.47 54.21
C LEU A 52 -6.35 -21.56 52.95
N LEU A 53 -7.53 -22.18 53.03
CA LEU A 53 -8.52 -22.21 51.95
C LEU A 53 -9.07 -20.82 51.63
N LEU A 54 -9.33 -19.98 52.64
CA LEU A 54 -9.83 -18.63 52.45
C LEU A 54 -8.77 -17.70 51.84
N VAL A 55 -7.52 -17.80 52.28
CA VAL A 55 -6.38 -17.06 51.68
C VAL A 55 -6.12 -17.51 50.24
N GLY A 56 -6.18 -18.82 49.96
CA GLY A 56 -6.06 -19.34 48.60
C GLY A 56 -7.18 -18.85 47.66
N LEU A 57 -8.41 -18.72 48.17
CA LEU A 57 -9.55 -18.22 47.41
C LEU A 57 -9.45 -16.70 47.14
N ILE A 58 -8.96 -15.91 48.11
CA ILE A 58 -8.73 -14.47 47.93
C ILE A 58 -7.60 -14.20 46.92
N VAL A 59 -6.54 -15.03 46.92
CA VAL A 59 -5.47 -14.95 45.93
C VAL A 59 -5.97 -15.30 44.52
N ALA A 60 -6.90 -16.25 44.38
CA ALA A 60 -7.49 -16.62 43.09
C ALA A 60 -8.45 -15.57 42.52
N ILE A 61 -9.16 -14.81 43.36
CA ILE A 61 -10.11 -13.76 42.93
C ILE A 61 -9.39 -12.45 42.55
N GLY A 62 -8.16 -12.24 43.06
CA GLY A 62 -7.36 -11.05 42.79
C GLY A 62 -6.46 -11.13 41.55
N MET A 63 -6.38 -12.29 40.88
CA MET A 63 -5.60 -12.39 39.64
C MET A 63 -6.39 -11.76 38.49
N PRO A 64 -5.89 -10.68 37.86
CA PRO A 64 -6.52 -10.16 36.66
C PRO A 64 -6.57 -11.29 35.63
N SER A 65 -7.78 -11.61 35.17
CA SER A 65 -7.96 -12.53 34.05
C SER A 65 -7.09 -11.99 32.91
N PRO A 66 -6.19 -12.80 32.30
CA PRO A 66 -5.40 -12.32 31.19
C PRO A 66 -6.38 -11.79 30.16
N ALA A 67 -6.28 -10.48 29.87
CA ALA A 67 -6.98 -9.92 28.73
C ALA A 67 -6.56 -10.77 27.54
N VAL A 68 -7.52 -11.44 26.89
CA VAL A 68 -7.25 -12.10 25.62
C VAL A 68 -6.81 -10.97 24.71
N ALA A 69 -5.50 -10.85 24.50
CA ALA A 69 -4.96 -9.88 23.58
C ALA A 69 -5.59 -10.19 22.23
N ASP A 70 -6.32 -9.22 21.66
CA ASP A 70 -6.90 -9.38 20.34
C ASP A 70 -5.79 -9.81 19.39
N LYS A 71 -6.06 -10.87 18.61
CA LYS A 71 -5.07 -11.38 17.67
C LYS A 71 -4.66 -10.24 16.73
N PRO A 72 -3.35 -9.99 16.55
CA PRO A 72 -2.88 -8.95 15.64
C PRO A 72 -3.47 -9.16 14.24
N LEU A 73 -3.91 -8.08 13.61
CA LEU A 73 -4.42 -8.11 12.26
C LEU A 73 -3.28 -8.27 11.25
N ASN A 74 -3.57 -9.00 10.17
CA ASN A 74 -2.72 -9.05 8.99
C ASN A 74 -2.81 -7.75 8.18
N VAL A 75 -1.75 -7.42 7.45
CA VAL A 75 -1.67 -6.25 6.58
C VAL A 75 -1.30 -6.68 5.17
N LEU A 76 -2.15 -6.33 4.19
CA LEU A 76 -1.86 -6.40 2.76
C LEU A 76 -1.74 -4.96 2.23
N LEU A 77 -0.52 -4.55 1.91
CA LEU A 77 -0.23 -3.27 1.28
C LEU A 77 -0.11 -3.46 -0.23
N ILE A 78 -1.01 -2.87 -1.01
CA ILE A 78 -0.93 -2.91 -2.48
C ILE A 78 -0.44 -1.54 -2.98
N VAL A 79 0.62 -1.53 -3.78
CA VAL A 79 1.19 -0.33 -4.39
C VAL A 79 1.22 -0.52 -5.90
N ALA A 80 0.61 0.40 -6.65
CA ALA A 80 0.66 0.40 -8.11
C ALA A 80 1.55 1.53 -8.60
N ASP A 81 2.46 1.23 -9.52
CA ASP A 81 3.42 2.19 -10.04
C ASP A 81 2.79 3.08 -11.12
N ASP A 82 2.93 4.39 -10.95
CA ASP A 82 2.37 5.45 -11.83
C ASP A 82 0.83 5.45 -11.98
N LEU A 83 0.11 4.76 -11.09
CA LEU A 83 -1.35 4.79 -11.08
C LEU A 83 -1.86 6.13 -10.54
N ARG A 84 -2.47 6.93 -11.42
CA ARG A 84 -3.29 8.10 -11.03
C ARG A 84 -4.70 7.66 -10.64
N THR A 85 -5.54 8.59 -10.15
CA THR A 85 -6.93 8.34 -9.73
C THR A 85 -7.91 8.11 -10.91
N GLU A 86 -7.45 7.49 -12.00
CA GLU A 86 -8.26 7.20 -13.19
C GLU A 86 -9.07 5.91 -12.99
N LEU A 87 -10.01 5.93 -12.04
CA LEU A 87 -10.73 4.76 -11.56
C LEU A 87 -12.22 5.08 -11.35
N GLY A 88 -13.08 4.07 -11.49
CA GLY A 88 -14.52 4.19 -11.28
C GLY A 88 -14.89 4.71 -9.89
N CYS A 89 -14.21 4.26 -8.84
CA CYS A 89 -14.42 4.77 -7.47
C CYS A 89 -14.03 6.26 -7.27
N TYR A 90 -13.25 6.84 -8.18
CA TYR A 90 -12.95 8.28 -8.21
C TYR A 90 -13.83 9.06 -9.20
N GLY A 91 -14.84 8.41 -9.80
CA GLY A 91 -15.81 9.05 -10.70
C GLY A 91 -15.44 8.97 -12.19
N VAL A 92 -14.40 8.22 -12.56
CA VAL A 92 -14.01 8.05 -13.96
C VAL A 92 -14.79 6.89 -14.59
N ALA A 93 -15.78 7.22 -15.41
CA ALA A 93 -16.67 6.23 -16.04
C ALA A 93 -15.99 5.41 -17.15
N ASP A 94 -15.01 6.00 -17.84
CA ASP A 94 -14.39 5.39 -19.01
C ASP A 94 -13.44 4.24 -18.65
N VAL A 95 -12.87 4.22 -17.43
CA VAL A 95 -11.95 3.17 -16.98
C VAL A 95 -12.67 2.08 -16.21
N ARG A 96 -12.47 0.82 -16.64
CA ARG A 96 -13.08 -0.36 -16.01
C ARG A 96 -12.19 -0.90 -14.88
N SER A 97 -12.50 -0.52 -13.64
CA SER A 97 -11.76 -0.92 -12.42
C SER A 97 -12.59 -1.68 -11.37
N PRO A 98 -13.44 -2.67 -11.75
CA PRO A 98 -14.49 -3.20 -10.88
C PRO A 98 -14.00 -3.80 -9.56
N HIS A 99 -12.78 -4.37 -9.53
CA HIS A 99 -12.20 -4.95 -8.32
C HIS A 99 -11.68 -3.90 -7.34
N ILE A 100 -11.06 -2.82 -7.84
CA ILE A 100 -10.63 -1.68 -7.02
C ILE A 100 -11.86 -0.93 -6.52
N ASP A 101 -12.89 -0.77 -7.35
CA ASP A 101 -14.15 -0.13 -6.96
C ASP A 101 -14.86 -0.92 -5.86
N ARG A 102 -14.85 -2.25 -5.95
CA ARG A 102 -15.38 -3.12 -4.90
C ARG A 102 -14.58 -3.02 -3.61
N LEU A 103 -13.26 -2.88 -3.68
CA LEU A 103 -12.41 -2.68 -2.50
C LEU A 103 -12.75 -1.34 -1.82
N ALA A 104 -12.87 -0.26 -2.59
CA ALA A 104 -13.24 1.06 -2.08
C ALA A 104 -14.59 1.04 -1.35
N LYS A 105 -15.59 0.29 -1.85
CA LYS A 105 -16.91 0.12 -1.20
C LYS A 105 -16.84 -0.61 0.15
N LYS A 106 -15.78 -1.38 0.41
CA LYS A 106 -15.58 -2.14 1.66
C LYS A 106 -14.64 -1.42 2.64
N GLY A 107 -14.07 -0.29 2.25
CA GLY A 107 -13.07 0.42 3.03
C GLY A 107 -13.34 1.92 3.13
N MET A 108 -12.28 2.67 3.37
CA MET A 108 -12.28 4.14 3.35
C MET A 108 -11.56 4.62 2.10
N LEU A 109 -12.20 5.50 1.33
CA LEU A 109 -11.61 6.13 0.15
C LEU A 109 -11.17 7.56 0.48
N PHE A 110 -9.94 7.91 0.15
CA PHE A 110 -9.40 9.26 0.35
C PHE A 110 -9.36 10.02 -0.97
N HIS A 111 -10.19 11.04 -1.13
CA HIS A 111 -10.24 11.86 -2.36
C HIS A 111 -9.06 12.84 -2.50
N ASN A 112 -8.36 13.14 -1.39
CA ASN A 112 -7.29 14.12 -1.34
C ASN A 112 -6.04 13.49 -0.71
N ALA A 113 -5.45 12.52 -1.41
CA ALA A 113 -4.20 11.88 -1.02
C ALA A 113 -3.08 12.28 -2.01
N TYR A 114 -1.98 12.81 -1.49
CA TYR A 114 -0.87 13.32 -2.28
C TYR A 114 0.45 12.68 -1.85
N VAL A 115 1.26 12.29 -2.83
CA VAL A 115 2.65 11.87 -2.60
C VAL A 115 3.54 13.06 -2.32
N GLN A 116 4.64 12.85 -1.60
CA GLN A 116 5.57 13.92 -1.24
C GLN A 116 6.48 14.34 -2.40
N TYR A 117 6.63 13.48 -3.40
CA TYR A 117 7.41 13.75 -4.61
C TYR A 117 6.85 12.90 -5.77
N PRO A 118 6.55 13.47 -6.96
CA PRO A 118 5.95 12.73 -8.07
C PRO A 118 6.98 11.96 -8.91
N VAL A 119 7.88 11.22 -8.24
CA VAL A 119 8.90 10.35 -8.85
C VAL A 119 9.06 9.10 -7.98
N CYS A 120 9.22 7.94 -8.62
CA CYS A 120 9.24 6.62 -7.98
C CYS A 120 10.09 6.55 -6.70
N ASN A 121 11.41 6.72 -6.80
CA ASN A 121 12.32 6.47 -5.69
C ASN A 121 12.15 7.46 -4.53
N PRO A 122 12.09 8.80 -4.76
CA PRO A 122 11.81 9.76 -3.69
C PRO A 122 10.48 9.49 -2.97
N SER A 123 9.42 9.17 -3.71
CA SER A 123 8.09 8.86 -3.14
C SER A 123 8.13 7.60 -2.29
N ARG A 124 8.68 6.50 -2.83
CA ARG A 124 8.78 5.20 -2.16
C ARG A 124 9.65 5.25 -0.92
N ALA A 125 10.81 5.89 -1.02
CA ALA A 125 11.67 6.14 0.14
C ALA A 125 10.94 6.94 1.22
N SER A 126 10.13 7.92 0.83
CA SER A 126 9.38 8.76 1.76
C SER A 126 8.33 7.96 2.54
N PHE A 127 7.38 7.29 1.87
CA PHE A 127 6.31 6.59 2.59
C PHE A 127 6.77 5.31 3.31
N LEU A 128 7.86 4.67 2.86
CA LEU A 128 8.42 3.49 3.54
C LEU A 128 9.27 3.85 4.75
N SER A 129 9.70 5.11 4.89
CA SER A 129 10.45 5.56 6.07
C SER A 129 9.66 6.48 7.00
N GLY A 130 8.59 7.10 6.51
CA GLY A 130 7.87 8.15 7.23
C GLY A 130 8.56 9.52 7.20
N LEU A 131 9.65 9.67 6.42
CA LEU A 131 10.39 10.93 6.26
C LEU A 131 10.05 11.61 4.94
N ARG A 132 10.14 12.92 4.86
CA ARG A 132 9.97 13.67 3.60
C ARG A 132 11.20 13.55 2.70
N PRO A 133 11.08 13.79 1.38
CA PRO A 133 12.21 13.71 0.43
C PRO A 133 13.42 14.60 0.77
N ASP A 134 13.19 15.76 1.39
CA ASP A 134 14.23 16.66 1.89
C ASP A 134 14.96 16.11 3.12
N GLU A 135 14.27 15.31 3.95
CA GLU A 135 14.86 14.61 5.09
C GLU A 135 15.61 13.34 4.66
N THR A 136 15.07 12.57 3.70
CA THR A 136 15.74 11.38 3.15
C THR A 136 16.96 11.77 2.29
N GLY A 137 16.92 12.93 1.64
CA GLY A 137 17.89 13.37 0.64
C GLY A 137 17.86 12.54 -0.65
N ILE A 138 16.80 11.74 -0.86
CA ILE A 138 16.58 10.96 -2.08
C ILE A 138 15.62 11.77 -2.96
N ILE A 139 16.19 12.48 -3.94
CA ILE A 139 15.44 13.41 -4.82
C ILE A 139 15.51 13.00 -6.30
N SER A 140 16.04 11.82 -6.62
CA SER A 140 16.02 11.22 -7.96
C SER A 140 15.92 9.69 -7.88
N ASN A 141 15.72 9.05 -9.03
CA ASN A 141 15.70 7.59 -9.15
C ASN A 141 17.07 6.93 -9.02
N ASP A 142 18.17 7.70 -9.05
CA ASP A 142 19.54 7.17 -9.13
C ASP A 142 20.23 7.03 -7.76
N VAL A 143 19.55 7.39 -6.67
CA VAL A 143 20.10 7.34 -5.31
C VAL A 143 19.62 6.08 -4.59
N PRO A 144 20.47 5.07 -4.37
CA PRO A 144 20.04 3.83 -3.71
C PRO A 144 19.70 4.08 -2.24
N PHE A 145 18.59 3.50 -1.79
CA PHE A 145 18.01 3.81 -0.47
C PHE A 145 18.99 3.57 0.68
N ARG A 146 19.56 2.35 0.78
CA ARG A 146 20.50 1.99 1.87
C ARG A 146 21.89 2.61 1.72
N SER A 147 22.29 3.02 0.51
CA SER A 147 23.53 3.79 0.34
C SER A 147 23.41 5.18 0.96
N ARG A 148 22.20 5.77 0.92
CA ARG A 148 21.90 7.07 1.53
C ARG A 148 21.51 6.97 3.01
N LEU A 149 20.73 5.96 3.38
CA LEU A 149 20.12 5.78 4.70
C LEU A 149 20.38 4.35 5.19
N PRO A 150 21.64 4.01 5.54
CA PRO A 150 22.03 2.62 5.84
C PRO A 150 21.23 2.02 7.00
N ASP A 151 21.00 2.79 8.06
CA ASP A 151 20.45 2.30 9.33
C ASP A 151 18.99 2.63 9.59
N LEU A 152 18.33 3.33 8.67
CA LEU A 152 16.96 3.79 8.85
C LEU A 152 15.99 2.61 8.97
N VAL A 153 15.17 2.59 10.02
CA VAL A 153 14.12 1.58 10.18
C VAL A 153 12.97 1.91 9.23
N THR A 154 12.61 0.95 8.38
CA THR A 154 11.52 1.10 7.40
C THR A 154 10.21 0.57 7.98
N LEU A 155 9.08 0.99 7.42
CA LEU A 155 7.75 0.48 7.75
C LEU A 155 7.68 -1.06 7.81
N PRO A 156 8.10 -1.82 6.78
CA PRO A 156 8.11 -3.28 6.88
C PRO A 156 9.07 -3.82 7.94
N GLN A 157 10.23 -3.19 8.17
CA GLN A 157 11.14 -3.59 9.23
C GLN A 157 10.49 -3.43 10.62
N VAL A 158 9.66 -2.40 10.85
CA VAL A 158 8.88 -2.25 12.09
C VAL A 158 7.95 -3.45 12.31
N PHE A 159 7.24 -3.89 11.27
CA PHE A 159 6.37 -5.08 11.36
C PHE A 159 7.17 -6.34 11.66
N ARG A 160 8.31 -6.51 10.99
CA ARG A 160 9.19 -7.67 11.22
C ARG A 160 9.70 -7.71 12.66
N GLU A 161 10.16 -6.59 13.19
CA GLU A 161 10.64 -6.47 14.57
C GLU A 161 9.50 -6.69 15.60
N ALA A 162 8.25 -6.44 15.21
CA ALA A 162 7.05 -6.76 15.99
C ALA A 162 6.58 -8.22 15.86
N GLY A 163 7.35 -9.10 15.19
CA GLY A 163 7.06 -10.52 15.09
C GLY A 163 6.13 -10.92 13.94
N TYR A 164 5.85 -10.01 13.00
CA TYR A 164 5.12 -10.35 11.79
C TYR A 164 6.00 -11.08 10.80
N PHE A 165 5.42 -12.02 10.06
CA PHE A 165 6.02 -12.48 8.80
C PHE A 165 5.98 -11.34 7.77
N THR A 166 7.11 -11.02 7.16
CA THR A 166 7.22 -9.90 6.21
C THR A 166 7.59 -10.34 4.81
N ALA A 167 6.77 -9.96 3.83
CA ALA A 167 6.99 -10.28 2.42
C ALA A 167 6.88 -9.04 1.52
N GLY A 168 7.85 -8.86 0.62
CA GLY A 168 7.83 -7.84 -0.42
C GLY A 168 7.81 -8.49 -1.81
N ILE A 169 6.75 -8.29 -2.57
CA ILE A 169 6.58 -8.91 -3.89
C ILE A 169 6.40 -7.82 -4.94
N GLY A 170 7.15 -7.88 -6.03
CA GLY A 170 7.19 -6.87 -7.08
C GLY A 170 7.84 -5.55 -6.63
N LYS A 171 7.42 -4.43 -7.22
CA LYS A 171 8.05 -3.12 -7.01
C LYS A 171 7.48 -2.40 -5.80
N ILE A 172 8.13 -2.57 -4.64
CA ILE A 172 7.82 -1.82 -3.40
C ILE A 172 8.83 -0.70 -3.19
N PHE A 173 10.11 -1.05 -3.08
CA PHE A 173 11.18 -0.08 -3.20
C PHE A 173 11.57 0.11 -4.68
N HIS A 174 12.32 1.18 -4.99
CA HIS A 174 12.73 1.48 -6.36
C HIS A 174 14.12 0.92 -6.69
N LEU A 175 15.17 1.41 -6.00
CA LEU A 175 16.56 1.14 -6.39
C LEU A 175 17.39 0.56 -5.25
N GLY A 176 18.06 -0.55 -5.56
CA GLY A 176 19.12 -1.14 -4.77
C GLY A 176 20.43 -1.15 -5.55
N GLN A 177 21.50 -1.62 -4.92
CA GLN A 177 22.79 -1.86 -5.56
C GLN A 177 23.26 -3.27 -5.22
N ASP A 178 23.89 -3.94 -6.20
CA ASP A 178 24.62 -5.17 -5.94
C ASP A 178 26.00 -4.88 -5.31
N ALA A 179 26.76 -5.93 -5.02
CA ALA A 179 28.09 -5.83 -4.41
C ALA A 179 29.11 -5.02 -5.24
N HIS A 180 28.82 -4.77 -6.52
CA HIS A 180 29.66 -4.01 -7.45
C HIS A 180 29.11 -2.58 -7.70
N GLY A 181 28.09 -2.16 -6.94
CA GLY A 181 27.46 -0.85 -7.08
C GLY A 181 26.50 -0.74 -8.28
N ARG A 182 26.18 -1.84 -8.96
CA ARG A 182 25.26 -1.82 -10.11
C ARG A 182 23.82 -1.75 -9.62
N PRO A 183 22.96 -0.91 -10.24
CA PRO A 183 21.52 -0.88 -9.99
C PRO A 183 20.88 -2.27 -10.08
N VAL A 184 20.14 -2.67 -9.04
CA VAL A 184 19.32 -3.89 -9.02
C VAL A 184 17.98 -3.62 -8.33
N PRO A 185 16.94 -4.44 -8.55
CA PRO A 185 15.72 -4.41 -7.74
C PRO A 185 16.08 -4.49 -6.25
N PHE A 186 15.50 -3.61 -5.44
CA PHE A 186 15.89 -3.52 -4.04
C PHE A 186 15.15 -4.55 -3.18
N GLN A 187 15.89 -5.55 -2.68
CA GLN A 187 15.35 -6.69 -1.94
C GLN A 187 15.37 -6.53 -0.41
N ASP A 188 15.73 -5.34 0.12
CA ASP A 188 16.00 -5.02 1.53
C ASP A 188 15.84 -6.18 2.56
N PRO A 189 16.87 -7.00 2.79
CA PRO A 189 16.76 -8.18 3.66
C PRO A 189 16.54 -7.82 5.15
N ARG A 190 16.66 -6.54 5.52
CA ARG A 190 16.24 -6.02 6.83
C ARG A 190 14.72 -5.92 6.94
N SER A 191 14.05 -5.58 5.85
CA SER A 191 12.61 -5.38 5.77
C SER A 191 11.83 -6.68 5.53
N TRP A 192 12.40 -7.62 4.78
CA TRP A 192 11.66 -8.76 4.25
C TRP A 192 12.28 -10.09 4.68
N GLU A 193 11.44 -11.02 5.12
CA GLU A 193 11.78 -12.44 5.23
C GLU A 193 11.64 -13.15 3.87
N HIS A 194 10.71 -12.69 3.04
CA HIS A 194 10.51 -13.18 1.67
C HIS A 194 10.48 -12.00 0.69
N PHE A 195 11.29 -12.08 -0.37
CA PHE A 195 11.26 -11.12 -1.46
C PHE A 195 11.19 -11.83 -2.81
N PHE A 196 10.35 -11.33 -3.72
CA PHE A 196 10.23 -11.85 -5.08
C PHE A 196 9.88 -10.73 -6.06
N ASP A 197 10.50 -10.72 -7.24
CA ASP A 197 10.09 -9.84 -8.34
C ASP A 197 10.32 -10.53 -9.69
N SER A 198 9.25 -10.65 -10.47
CA SER A 198 9.24 -11.33 -11.76
C SER A 198 9.53 -10.43 -12.96
N GLN A 199 9.93 -9.16 -12.79
CA GLN A 199 10.33 -8.26 -13.89
C GLN A 199 11.24 -8.95 -14.93
N ALA A 200 12.17 -9.80 -14.49
CA ALA A 200 13.08 -10.56 -15.37
C ALA A 200 12.55 -11.94 -15.80
N HIS A 201 11.44 -12.41 -15.25
CA HIS A 201 10.99 -13.80 -15.26
C HIS A 201 9.65 -14.05 -15.97
N ALA A 202 9.04 -13.03 -16.60
CA ALA A 202 7.79 -13.23 -17.33
C ALA A 202 7.95 -14.23 -18.50
N PRO A 203 7.00 -15.16 -18.69
CA PRO A 203 6.99 -16.11 -19.82
C PRO A 203 7.16 -15.45 -21.19
N ALA A 204 7.63 -16.25 -22.17
CA ALA A 204 7.86 -15.76 -23.52
C ALA A 204 6.56 -15.28 -24.21
N ALA A 205 5.42 -15.92 -23.91
CA ALA A 205 4.12 -15.57 -24.46
C ALA A 205 3.76 -14.10 -24.17
N GLY A 206 4.02 -13.61 -22.96
CA GLY A 206 3.75 -12.22 -22.59
C GLY A 206 4.66 -11.18 -23.25
N ARG A 207 5.63 -11.61 -24.08
CA ARG A 207 6.58 -10.76 -24.81
C ARG A 207 6.28 -10.68 -26.32
N THR A 208 5.34 -11.50 -26.81
CA THR A 208 4.85 -11.47 -28.20
C THR A 208 3.47 -10.84 -28.26
N GLY A 209 3.03 -10.48 -29.46
CA GLY A 209 1.72 -9.90 -29.70
C GLY A 209 1.79 -8.71 -30.65
N GLU A 210 0.72 -7.92 -30.65
CA GLU A 210 0.58 -6.75 -31.50
C GLU A 210 1.02 -5.49 -30.74
N GLY A 211 1.86 -4.67 -31.35
CA GLY A 211 2.30 -3.44 -30.70
C GLY A 211 3.23 -2.62 -31.57
N ARG A 212 3.49 -1.38 -31.16
CA ARG A 212 4.42 -0.47 -31.83
C ARG A 212 5.17 0.41 -30.85
N ASN A 213 6.33 0.90 -31.28
CA ASN A 213 6.99 2.04 -30.66
C ASN A 213 6.38 3.32 -31.21
N LEU A 214 5.98 4.24 -30.34
CA LEU A 214 5.29 5.49 -30.73
C LEU A 214 6.24 6.59 -31.21
N THR A 215 7.55 6.35 -31.13
CA THR A 215 8.59 7.33 -31.45
C THR A 215 9.55 6.84 -32.53
N ASP A 216 9.18 5.79 -33.26
CA ASP A 216 10.01 5.11 -34.26
C ASP A 216 11.39 4.68 -33.70
N GLY A 217 11.41 4.27 -32.43
CA GLY A 217 12.59 3.75 -31.75
C GLY A 217 13.46 4.80 -31.06
N ARG A 218 13.14 6.10 -31.15
CA ARG A 218 13.87 7.17 -30.42
C ARG A 218 13.86 6.92 -28.91
N LEU A 219 12.70 6.57 -28.35
CA LEU A 219 12.52 6.22 -26.95
C LEU A 219 12.08 4.76 -26.83
N LYS A 220 12.99 3.88 -26.36
CA LYS A 220 12.73 2.43 -26.27
C LYS A 220 11.51 2.07 -25.41
N TRP A 221 11.27 2.83 -24.34
CA TRP A 221 10.18 2.62 -23.41
C TRP A 221 8.82 3.14 -23.92
N CYS A 222 8.82 4.07 -24.89
CA CYS A 222 7.60 4.67 -25.44
C CYS A 222 6.96 3.74 -26.47
N ARG A 223 6.38 2.65 -25.97
CA ARG A 223 5.74 1.59 -26.76
C ARG A 223 4.57 1.00 -26.01
N TRP A 224 3.66 0.39 -26.78
CA TRP A 224 2.64 -0.50 -26.26
C TRP A 224 2.75 -1.90 -26.87
N LEU A 225 2.16 -2.88 -26.20
CA LEU A 225 2.03 -4.26 -26.67
C LEU A 225 0.76 -4.88 -26.11
N ALA A 226 -0.21 -5.15 -26.99
CA ALA A 226 -1.31 -6.07 -26.76
C ALA A 226 -0.74 -7.50 -26.84
N ALA A 227 -0.28 -7.97 -25.68
CA ALA A 227 0.47 -9.20 -25.55
C ALA A 227 -0.42 -10.42 -25.75
N ASP A 228 0.17 -11.46 -26.32
CA ASP A 228 -0.42 -12.80 -26.31
C ASP A 228 -0.38 -13.39 -24.89
N GLY A 229 -1.17 -14.44 -24.66
CA GLY A 229 -1.26 -15.09 -23.35
C GLY A 229 -2.21 -14.40 -22.36
N GLY A 230 -2.09 -14.76 -21.09
CA GLY A 230 -2.93 -14.29 -19.99
C GLY A 230 -2.17 -13.46 -18.95
N ASP A 231 -2.79 -13.23 -17.80
CA ASP A 231 -2.17 -12.46 -16.71
C ASP A 231 -0.89 -13.13 -16.22
N GLU A 232 -0.91 -14.46 -16.05
CA GLU A 232 0.24 -15.25 -15.57
C GLU A 232 1.43 -15.24 -16.55
N ASP A 233 1.23 -14.78 -17.79
CA ASP A 233 2.29 -14.57 -18.76
C ASP A 233 2.96 -13.19 -18.60
N GLN A 234 2.45 -12.34 -17.70
CA GLN A 234 2.98 -11.00 -17.41
C GLN A 234 3.66 -10.94 -16.05
N PRO A 235 4.66 -10.05 -15.84
CA PRO A 235 5.32 -9.91 -14.55
C PRO A 235 4.33 -9.68 -13.40
N ASP A 236 3.35 -8.79 -13.56
CA ASP A 236 2.41 -8.52 -12.48
C ASP A 236 1.50 -9.71 -12.16
N GLY A 237 1.13 -10.54 -13.14
CA GLY A 237 0.38 -11.77 -12.85
C GLY A 237 1.23 -12.82 -12.16
N VAL A 238 2.50 -12.99 -12.56
CA VAL A 238 3.44 -13.87 -11.84
C VAL A 238 3.65 -13.40 -10.40
N ASN A 239 3.79 -12.09 -10.17
CA ASN A 239 3.88 -11.50 -8.84
C ASN A 239 2.61 -11.76 -8.02
N VAL A 240 1.42 -11.66 -8.62
CA VAL A 240 0.15 -11.99 -7.94
C VAL A 240 0.08 -13.47 -7.59
N THR A 241 0.51 -14.38 -8.48
CA THR A 241 0.57 -15.82 -8.19
C THR A 241 1.50 -16.12 -7.01
N GLU A 242 2.65 -15.46 -6.93
CA GLU A 242 3.54 -15.60 -5.77
C GLU A 242 2.91 -15.04 -4.49
N ALA A 243 2.19 -13.91 -4.58
CA ALA A 243 1.47 -13.34 -3.43
C ALA A 243 0.38 -14.29 -2.91
N LEU A 244 -0.36 -14.95 -3.80
CA LEU A 244 -1.33 -15.97 -3.42
C LEU A 244 -0.64 -17.17 -2.75
N ARG A 245 0.49 -17.63 -3.29
CA ARG A 245 1.29 -18.70 -2.68
C ARG A 245 1.75 -18.33 -1.27
N VAL A 246 2.21 -17.09 -1.06
CA VAL A 246 2.60 -16.60 0.27
C VAL A 246 1.39 -16.56 1.21
N LEU A 247 0.25 -16.06 0.74
CA LEU A 247 -0.98 -16.00 1.53
C LEU A 247 -1.47 -17.38 1.95
N ASP A 248 -1.36 -18.40 1.10
CA ASP A 248 -1.81 -19.78 1.39
C ASP A 248 -0.88 -20.54 2.35
N ASN A 249 0.39 -20.15 2.45
CA ASN A 249 1.42 -20.91 3.20
C ASN A 249 1.84 -20.25 4.52
N HIS A 250 1.46 -19.00 4.80
CA HIS A 250 1.91 -18.26 5.98
C HIS A 250 0.74 -17.84 6.89
N HIS A 251 0.38 -18.74 7.80
CA HIS A 251 -0.72 -18.54 8.77
C HIS A 251 -0.31 -18.62 10.24
N ASP A 252 0.92 -19.06 10.54
CA ASP A 252 1.41 -19.27 11.91
C ASP A 252 1.70 -17.97 12.67
N LYS A 253 1.93 -16.88 11.93
CA LYS A 253 2.19 -15.53 12.43
C LYS A 253 1.30 -14.53 11.70
N PRO A 254 0.99 -13.36 12.29
CA PRO A 254 0.42 -12.28 11.49
C PRO A 254 1.40 -11.89 10.38
N PHE A 255 0.89 -11.47 9.23
CA PHE A 255 1.72 -11.08 8.09
C PHE A 255 1.60 -9.60 7.74
N PHE A 256 2.70 -9.04 7.24
CA PHE A 256 2.73 -7.81 6.46
C PHE A 256 3.24 -8.17 5.06
N LEU A 257 2.33 -8.19 4.10
CA LEU A 257 2.60 -8.49 2.70
C LEU A 257 2.47 -7.20 1.89
N ALA A 258 3.55 -6.75 1.28
CA ALA A 258 3.56 -5.64 0.35
C ALA A 258 3.63 -6.17 -1.09
N LEU A 259 2.58 -5.93 -1.88
CA LEU A 259 2.47 -6.29 -3.28
C LEU A 259 2.58 -5.04 -4.17
N GLY A 260 3.68 -4.96 -4.92
CA GLY A 260 4.01 -3.90 -5.86
C GLY A 260 3.66 -4.29 -7.30
N ILE A 261 2.59 -3.70 -7.83
CA ILE A 261 2.17 -3.83 -9.22
C ILE A 261 2.94 -2.79 -10.06
N HIS A 262 3.53 -3.22 -11.16
CA HIS A 262 4.29 -2.35 -12.06
C HIS A 262 3.40 -1.55 -12.99
N LYS A 263 2.31 -2.11 -13.49
CA LYS A 263 1.38 -1.36 -14.34
C LYS A 263 0.59 -0.32 -13.52
N PRO A 264 0.26 0.84 -14.09
CA PRO A 264 0.39 1.22 -15.51
C PRO A 264 1.73 1.81 -15.97
N HIS A 265 2.82 1.78 -15.17
CA HIS A 265 4.13 2.28 -15.60
C HIS A 265 4.55 1.72 -16.98
N ASP A 266 5.21 2.57 -17.77
CA ASP A 266 5.72 2.23 -19.10
C ASP A 266 6.69 1.03 -19.08
N PRO A 267 6.87 0.33 -20.21
CA PRO A 267 6.05 0.39 -21.43
C PRO A 267 4.62 -0.15 -21.22
N PHE A 268 3.65 0.28 -22.02
CA PHE A 268 2.24 -0.12 -21.88
C PHE A 268 1.99 -1.52 -22.46
N VAL A 269 2.35 -2.54 -21.69
CA VAL A 269 2.22 -3.96 -22.06
C VAL A 269 1.17 -4.61 -21.17
N ALA A 270 0.16 -5.24 -21.78
CA ALA A 270 -0.86 -6.02 -21.10
C ALA A 270 -1.45 -7.09 -22.04
N PRO A 271 -2.11 -8.14 -21.51
CA PRO A 271 -2.79 -9.12 -22.35
C PRO A 271 -3.83 -8.47 -23.25
N ARG A 272 -3.92 -8.91 -24.52
CA ARG A 272 -4.81 -8.35 -25.55
C ARG A 272 -6.24 -8.10 -25.07
N ARG A 273 -6.79 -9.00 -24.26
CA ARG A 273 -8.14 -8.88 -23.69
C ARG A 273 -8.41 -7.56 -22.94
N TYR A 274 -7.39 -6.89 -22.43
CA TYR A 274 -7.53 -5.59 -21.77
C TYR A 274 -7.52 -4.42 -22.76
N PHE A 275 -6.82 -4.56 -23.89
CA PHE A 275 -6.91 -3.62 -25.01
C PHE A 275 -8.29 -3.68 -25.65
N ASP A 276 -8.87 -4.88 -25.80
CA ASP A 276 -10.20 -5.09 -26.37
C ASP A 276 -11.33 -4.40 -25.55
N LEU A 277 -11.07 -4.02 -24.30
CA LEU A 277 -12.00 -3.24 -23.47
C LEU A 277 -12.10 -1.78 -23.91
N TYR A 278 -11.10 -1.28 -24.63
CA TYR A 278 -10.95 0.12 -25.02
C TYR A 278 -10.58 0.24 -26.51
N PRO A 279 -11.55 0.02 -27.43
CA PRO A 279 -11.34 0.29 -28.85
C PRO A 279 -10.79 1.71 -29.09
N GLU A 280 -9.88 1.87 -30.05
CA GLU A 280 -9.16 3.15 -30.31
C GLU A 280 -10.12 4.33 -30.58
N ASP A 281 -11.27 4.09 -31.19
CA ASP A 281 -12.30 5.08 -31.46
C ASP A 281 -13.14 5.46 -30.22
N SER A 282 -13.08 4.66 -29.15
CA SER A 282 -13.73 4.94 -27.87
C SER A 282 -12.88 5.79 -26.91
N VAL A 283 -11.57 5.89 -27.15
CA VAL A 283 -10.64 6.63 -26.29
C VAL A 283 -10.76 8.13 -26.59
N ARG A 284 -11.19 8.88 -25.57
CA ARG A 284 -11.27 10.35 -25.63
C ARG A 284 -9.91 10.95 -25.31
N LEU A 285 -9.49 11.91 -26.14
CA LEU A 285 -8.32 12.72 -25.85
C LEU A 285 -8.58 13.64 -24.67
N ALA A 286 -7.52 13.95 -23.92
CA ALA A 286 -7.61 14.88 -22.81
C ALA A 286 -7.91 16.30 -23.34
N ASP A 287 -8.90 16.95 -22.73
CA ASP A 287 -9.14 18.37 -22.93
C ASP A 287 -8.13 19.17 -22.11
N GLU A 288 -7.25 19.90 -22.79
CA GLU A 288 -6.31 20.78 -22.13
C GLU A 288 -7.06 21.99 -21.54
N PRO A 289 -6.93 22.27 -20.24
CA PRO A 289 -7.68 23.34 -19.61
C PRO A 289 -7.23 24.70 -20.12
N ALA A 290 -8.18 25.63 -20.31
CA ALA A 290 -7.91 26.95 -20.88
C ALA A 290 -6.96 27.80 -20.02
N ASP A 291 -6.87 27.50 -18.72
CA ASP A 291 -6.03 28.16 -17.73
C ASP A 291 -4.73 27.39 -17.44
N ARG A 292 -4.32 26.45 -18.32
CA ARG A 292 -3.06 25.73 -18.18
C ARG A 292 -1.90 26.72 -18.02
N SER A 293 -1.19 26.59 -16.90
CA SER A 293 0.02 27.38 -16.65
C SER A 293 1.03 27.17 -17.77
N PRO A 294 1.75 28.22 -18.20
CA PRO A 294 2.84 28.07 -19.16
C PRO A 294 3.85 27.02 -18.69
N GLN A 295 4.38 26.24 -19.63
CA GLN A 295 5.38 25.24 -19.31
C GLN A 295 6.61 25.91 -18.68
N VAL A 296 6.95 25.48 -17.47
CA VAL A 296 8.15 25.97 -16.78
C VAL A 296 9.38 25.40 -17.48
N ARG A 297 10.45 26.18 -17.63
CA ARG A 297 11.71 25.74 -18.28
C ARG A 297 12.27 24.42 -17.73
N LEU A 298 11.95 24.10 -16.48
CA LEU A 298 12.40 22.89 -15.77
C LEU A 298 11.44 21.69 -15.92
N ALA A 299 10.27 21.87 -16.56
CA ALA A 299 9.30 20.81 -16.77
C ALA A 299 9.62 20.03 -18.06
N ILE A 300 9.93 18.74 -17.89
CA ILE A 300 10.23 17.69 -18.90
C ILE A 300 11.21 18.13 -20.02
N PRO A 301 12.45 17.59 -20.05
CA PRO A 301 13.50 18.05 -20.96
C PRO A 301 13.24 17.83 -22.47
N SER A 302 12.19 17.12 -22.88
CA SER A 302 12.05 16.65 -24.27
C SER A 302 10.65 16.73 -24.88
N HIS A 303 9.99 17.89 -24.78
CA HIS A 303 8.77 18.18 -25.56
C HIS A 303 8.91 17.84 -27.05
N ARG A 304 10.14 17.85 -27.60
CA ARG A 304 10.44 17.48 -28.99
C ARG A 304 10.19 16.00 -29.30
N ASP A 305 10.32 15.09 -28.34
CA ASP A 305 10.14 13.67 -28.61
C ASP A 305 8.67 13.32 -28.92
N PHE A 306 7.75 14.13 -28.38
CA PHE A 306 6.29 13.95 -28.49
C PHE A 306 5.61 15.05 -29.31
N ALA A 307 6.36 16.04 -29.81
CA ALA A 307 5.80 17.21 -30.51
C ALA A 307 4.99 16.83 -31.76
N ASP A 308 5.39 15.74 -32.42
CA ASP A 308 4.81 15.28 -33.68
C ASP A 308 3.72 14.21 -33.48
N PHE A 309 3.32 13.91 -32.23
CA PHE A 309 2.26 12.94 -31.97
C PHE A 309 0.94 13.44 -32.56
N THR A 310 0.41 12.66 -33.49
CA THR A 310 -0.94 12.81 -34.03
C THR A 310 -1.97 12.43 -32.98
N ASP A 311 -3.24 12.76 -33.22
CA ASP A 311 -4.34 12.31 -32.36
C ASP A 311 -4.41 10.78 -32.25
N ARG A 312 -3.88 10.06 -33.24
CA ARG A 312 -3.74 8.60 -33.21
C ARG A 312 -2.64 8.11 -32.27
N GLU A 313 -1.52 8.82 -32.14
CA GLU A 313 -0.50 8.45 -31.13
C GLU A 313 -0.93 8.83 -29.71
N ARG A 314 -1.83 9.81 -29.57
CA ARG A 314 -2.33 10.28 -28.26
C ARG A 314 -3.45 9.41 -27.70
N ARG A 315 -4.15 8.65 -28.54
CA ARG A 315 -5.14 7.63 -28.14
C ARG A 315 -4.44 6.32 -27.84
#